data_AF-A0A0A0D4X4-F1
#
_entry.id   AF-A0A0A0D4X4-F1
#
_cell.length_a   1.000
_cell.length_b   1.000
_cell.length_c   1.000
_cell.angle_alpha   90.00
_cell.angle_beta   90.00
_cell.angle_gamma   90.00
#
_symmetry.space_group_name_H-M   'P 1'
#
loop_
_entity.id
_entity.type
_entity.pdbx_description
1 polymer ?
#
loop_
_entity_poly.entity_id
_entity_poly.type
_entity_poly.pdbx_seq_one_letter_code
_entity_poly.pdbx_strand_id
1 'polypeptide(L)'
;MTLRALFPRLLLLFALVCAALPAAAQTNPDFDKQNAGWQDTLRKLYTQFSAQNLSEDDYNAARSRLGDVIDQSQAAADAARDTLGKIKQVSDALGPPPAEGAPPETADVTKQRQQLADALAKYDGQVRQAEAIRTQAQLLQQTADAARVDQFRRDLLTVAPAAFDPKTWTPIPDQAGYLVTRLLLPFQDQLGPGWDGVGEIARRILFAAVVLGIGWLARRWLLRRFGRRPSETVPTLRRRVAAALVHTVAHGVLPAMMTLAVAIVCAGWLGDRPASYVALIVLRVLAWGMVACFVASAAISAALTPDDPPWRLI
;
A
#
# COMPACT_ATOMS: atom_id res chain seq x y z
N MET A 1 -45.74 1.90 -12.47
CA MET A 1 -46.17 1.64 -11.08
C MET A 1 -44.93 1.59 -10.20
N THR A 2 -44.94 2.39 -9.14
CA THR A 2 -43.75 2.99 -8.50
C THR A 2 -43.10 2.10 -7.43
N LEU A 3 -41.76 2.08 -7.44
CA LEU A 3 -40.86 1.38 -6.50
C LEU A 3 -41.09 1.70 -5.00
N ARG A 4 -41.93 2.70 -4.69
CA ARG A 4 -42.30 3.13 -3.34
C ARG A 4 -43.27 2.17 -2.62
N ALA A 5 -43.94 1.26 -3.33
CA ALA A 5 -44.90 0.33 -2.72
C ALA A 5 -44.29 -0.98 -2.18
N LEU A 6 -43.01 -1.26 -2.49
CA LEU A 6 -42.33 -2.49 -2.07
C LEU A 6 -41.54 -2.33 -0.76
N PHE A 7 -41.13 -1.11 -0.42
CA PHE A 7 -40.40 -0.80 0.81
C PHE A 7 -41.15 -1.10 2.12
N PRO A 8 -42.46 -0.78 2.27
CA PRO A 8 -43.19 -1.10 3.50
C PRO A 8 -43.53 -2.60 3.62
N ARG A 9 -43.59 -3.33 2.49
CA ARG A 9 -43.81 -4.79 2.49
C ARG A 9 -42.55 -5.58 2.84
N LEU A 10 -41.37 -5.07 2.48
CA LEU A 10 -40.09 -5.65 2.86
C LEU A 10 -39.75 -5.37 4.34
N LEU A 11 -40.14 -4.20 4.86
CA LEU A 11 -40.07 -3.87 6.30
C LEU A 11 -41.06 -4.69 7.14
N LEU A 12 -42.25 -4.99 6.63
CA LEU A 12 -43.21 -5.89 7.28
C LEU A 12 -42.74 -7.35 7.26
N LEU A 13 -42.06 -7.82 6.20
CA LEU A 13 -41.43 -9.15 6.17
C LEU A 13 -40.23 -9.23 7.12
N PHE A 14 -39.44 -8.16 7.26
CA PHE A 14 -38.34 -8.08 8.23
C PHE A 14 -38.86 -8.03 9.68
N ALA A 15 -39.96 -7.32 9.93
CA ALA A 15 -40.62 -7.27 11.24
C ALA A 15 -41.35 -8.58 11.60
N LEU A 16 -41.90 -9.31 10.62
CA LEU A 16 -42.56 -10.60 10.84
C LEU A 16 -41.56 -11.74 11.12
N VAL A 17 -40.35 -11.66 10.54
CA VAL A 17 -39.26 -12.62 10.83
C VAL A 17 -38.63 -12.36 12.20
N CYS A 18 -38.66 -11.12 12.71
CA CYS A 18 -38.25 -10.80 14.08
C CYS A 18 -39.28 -11.19 15.16
N ALA A 19 -40.54 -11.48 14.82
CA ALA A 19 -41.62 -11.74 15.78
C ALA A 19 -42.01 -13.22 15.94
N ALA A 20 -41.32 -14.15 15.26
CA ALA A 20 -41.66 -15.58 15.26
C ALA A 20 -40.51 -16.49 15.71
N LEU A 21 -39.84 -16.15 16.82
CA LEU A 21 -39.03 -17.11 17.57
C LEU A 21 -39.77 -17.49 18.86
N PRO A 22 -39.95 -18.80 19.11
CA PRO A 22 -40.80 -19.29 20.18
C PRO A 22 -40.23 -18.92 21.55
N ALA A 23 -41.13 -18.52 22.44
CA ALA A 23 -40.89 -18.46 23.87
C ALA A 23 -40.70 -19.89 24.42
N ALA A 24 -39.47 -20.39 24.38
CA ALA A 24 -38.97 -21.48 25.22
C ALA A 24 -37.44 -21.56 25.08
N ALA A 25 -36.69 -20.84 25.91
CA ALA A 25 -35.27 -21.10 26.11
C ALA A 25 -34.85 -20.57 27.47
N GLN A 26 -34.49 -21.47 28.38
CA GLN A 26 -33.69 -21.11 29.54
C GLN A 26 -32.32 -20.63 29.03
N THR A 27 -32.13 -19.32 29.03
CA THR A 27 -31.02 -18.58 28.46
C THR A 27 -29.66 -18.97 29.08
N ASN A 28 -28.59 -18.90 28.29
CA ASN A 28 -27.22 -18.90 28.84
C ASN A 28 -26.80 -17.43 28.88
N PRO A 29 -26.83 -16.78 30.05
CA PRO A 29 -26.69 -15.33 30.15
C PRO A 29 -25.38 -14.80 29.56
N ASP A 30 -24.34 -15.63 29.45
CA ASP A 30 -23.07 -15.22 28.83
C ASP A 30 -23.12 -15.23 27.30
N PHE A 31 -23.71 -16.26 26.68
CA PHE A 31 -23.87 -16.30 25.22
C PHE A 31 -24.84 -15.22 24.73
N ASP A 32 -25.96 -15.01 25.45
CA ASP A 32 -26.96 -14.02 25.05
C ASP A 32 -26.42 -12.60 25.10
N LYS A 33 -25.55 -12.29 26.09
CA LYS A 33 -24.81 -11.02 26.15
C LYS A 33 -23.83 -10.88 24.98
N GLN A 34 -23.08 -11.92 24.65
CA GLN A 34 -22.14 -11.92 23.52
C GLN A 34 -22.87 -11.70 22.19
N ASN A 35 -23.96 -12.44 21.96
CA ASN A 35 -24.80 -12.30 20.76
C ASN A 35 -25.38 -10.88 20.64
N ALA A 36 -25.92 -10.32 21.73
CA ALA A 36 -26.40 -8.95 21.75
C ALA A 36 -25.28 -7.93 21.46
N GLY A 37 -24.07 -8.17 21.97
CA GLY A 37 -22.88 -7.39 21.67
C GLY A 37 -22.52 -7.41 20.18
N TRP A 38 -22.47 -8.58 19.56
CA TRP A 38 -22.19 -8.70 18.13
C TRP A 38 -23.25 -8.01 17.27
N GLN A 39 -24.52 -8.12 17.63
CA GLN A 39 -25.61 -7.44 16.92
C GLN A 39 -25.48 -5.91 16.98
N ASP A 40 -25.11 -5.37 18.14
CA ASP A 40 -24.89 -3.93 18.29
C ASP A 40 -23.66 -3.47 17.50
N THR A 41 -22.56 -4.25 17.54
CA THR A 41 -21.37 -3.99 16.73
C THR A 41 -21.70 -4.00 15.24
N LEU A 42 -22.42 -5.01 14.74
CA LEU A 42 -22.84 -5.07 13.33
C LEU A 42 -23.71 -3.90 12.93
N ARG A 43 -24.63 -3.46 13.80
CA ARG A 43 -25.47 -2.28 13.55
C ARG A 43 -24.63 -1.01 13.42
N LYS A 44 -23.66 -0.82 14.31
CA LYS A 44 -22.73 0.32 14.27
C LYS A 44 -21.85 0.29 13.01
N LEU A 45 -21.32 -0.88 12.66
CA LEU A 45 -20.51 -1.07 11.46
C LEU A 45 -21.33 -0.80 10.19
N TYR A 46 -22.60 -1.21 10.14
CA TYR A 46 -23.48 -0.91 9.02
C TYR A 46 -23.66 0.60 8.81
N THR A 47 -23.92 1.35 9.89
CA THR A 47 -24.00 2.82 9.81
C THR A 47 -22.67 3.45 9.42
N GLN A 48 -21.56 2.90 9.90
CA GLN A 48 -20.23 3.40 9.57
C GLN A 48 -19.92 3.19 8.08
N PHE A 49 -20.10 1.99 7.53
CA PHE A 49 -19.90 1.73 6.10
C PHE A 49 -20.86 2.50 5.18
N SER A 50 -22.02 2.92 5.70
CA SER A 50 -22.99 3.73 4.94
C SER A 50 -22.61 5.21 4.83
N ALA A 51 -21.65 5.70 5.62
CA ALA A 51 -21.25 7.10 5.57
C ALA A 51 -20.43 7.41 4.29
N GLN A 52 -20.82 8.47 3.57
CA GLN A 52 -20.34 8.75 2.20
C GLN A 52 -18.86 9.16 2.06
N ASN A 53 -18.07 9.26 3.13
CA ASN A 53 -16.65 9.62 3.07
C ASN A 53 -15.90 9.04 4.28
N LEU A 54 -15.73 7.72 4.31
CA LEU A 54 -14.87 7.10 5.32
C LEU A 54 -13.40 7.35 4.99
N SER A 55 -12.64 7.78 5.99
CA SER A 55 -11.18 7.77 5.92
C SER A 55 -10.67 6.34 5.74
N GLU A 56 -9.47 6.17 5.18
CA GLU A 56 -8.88 4.85 4.98
C GLU A 56 -8.64 4.13 6.32
N ASP A 57 -8.20 4.87 7.34
CA ASP A 57 -7.98 4.35 8.68
C ASP A 57 -9.29 3.88 9.33
N ASP A 58 -10.36 4.66 9.22
CA ASP A 58 -11.68 4.29 9.77
C ASP A 58 -12.25 3.07 9.06
N TYR A 59 -12.06 2.96 7.75
CA TYR A 59 -12.49 1.80 6.97
C TYR A 59 -11.74 0.53 7.38
N ASN A 60 -10.41 0.62 7.51
CA ASN A 60 -9.58 -0.51 7.93
C ASN A 60 -9.92 -0.94 9.36
N ALA A 61 -10.15 0.02 10.27
CA ALA A 61 -10.59 -0.27 11.63
C ALA A 61 -11.97 -0.94 11.66
N ALA A 62 -12.93 -0.45 10.86
CA ALA A 62 -14.26 -1.06 10.74
C ALA A 62 -14.19 -2.48 10.18
N ARG A 63 -13.36 -2.71 9.15
CA ARG A 63 -13.12 -4.02 8.55
C ARG A 63 -12.48 -5.01 9.53
N SER A 64 -11.52 -4.56 10.33
CA SER A 64 -10.91 -5.39 11.39
C SER A 64 -11.95 -5.83 12.40
N ARG A 65 -12.77 -4.89 12.92
CA ARG A 65 -13.84 -5.21 13.88
C ARG A 65 -14.88 -6.16 13.28
N LEU A 66 -15.16 -6.05 11.99
CA LEU A 66 -16.06 -6.96 11.29
C LEU A 66 -15.47 -8.38 11.21
N GLY A 67 -14.17 -8.48 10.91
CA GLY A 67 -13.42 -9.74 10.96
C GLY A 67 -13.47 -10.38 12.36
N ASP A 68 -13.25 -9.59 13.41
CA ASP A 68 -13.32 -10.07 14.79
C ASP A 68 -14.70 -10.68 15.11
N VAL A 69 -15.80 -10.06 14.64
CA VAL A 69 -17.16 -10.59 14.82
C VAL A 69 -17.36 -11.91 14.06
N ILE A 70 -16.81 -12.03 12.84
CA ILE A 70 -16.86 -13.28 12.06
C ILE A 70 -16.14 -14.41 12.79
N ASP A 71 -14.93 -14.14 13.28
CA ASP A 71 -14.11 -15.13 13.97
C ASP A 71 -14.72 -15.55 15.32
N GLN A 72 -15.19 -14.57 16.11
CA GLN A 72 -15.84 -14.84 17.39
C GLN A 72 -17.15 -15.61 17.24
N SER A 73 -17.99 -15.24 16.27
CA SER A 73 -19.25 -15.95 16.02
C SER A 73 -19.00 -17.36 15.48
N GLN A 74 -17.97 -17.57 14.66
CA GLN A 74 -17.57 -18.91 14.23
C GLN A 74 -17.08 -19.76 15.40
N ALA A 75 -16.17 -19.24 16.23
CA ALA A 75 -15.66 -19.96 17.40
C ALA A 75 -16.79 -20.35 18.38
N ALA A 76 -17.76 -19.45 18.58
CA ALA A 76 -18.92 -19.73 19.42
C ALA A 76 -19.84 -20.82 18.82
N ALA A 77 -20.06 -20.80 17.50
CA ALA A 77 -20.82 -21.85 16.82
C ALA A 77 -20.11 -23.21 16.94
N ASP A 78 -18.78 -23.24 16.76
CA ASP A 78 -17.98 -24.46 16.86
C ASP A 78 -18.03 -25.04 18.28
N ALA A 79 -17.83 -24.20 19.31
CA ALA A 79 -17.92 -24.63 20.71
C ALA A 79 -19.33 -25.14 21.10
N ALA A 80 -20.37 -24.50 20.58
CA ALA A 80 -21.75 -24.95 20.79
C ALA A 80 -22.03 -26.28 20.06
N ARG A 81 -21.51 -26.47 18.84
CA ARG A 81 -21.63 -27.75 18.11
C ARG A 81 -20.91 -28.90 18.82
N ASP A 82 -19.73 -28.66 19.36
CA ASP A 82 -18.99 -29.66 20.15
C ASP A 82 -19.78 -30.10 21.38
N THR A 83 -20.37 -29.14 22.10
CA THR A 83 -21.18 -29.41 23.29
C THR A 83 -22.46 -30.16 22.91
N LEU A 84 -23.11 -29.74 21.83
CA LEU A 84 -24.29 -30.40 21.28
C LEU A 84 -24.00 -31.84 20.86
N GLY A 85 -22.84 -32.12 20.27
CA GLY A 85 -22.39 -33.47 19.94
C GLY A 85 -22.26 -34.37 21.17
N LYS A 86 -21.68 -33.86 22.27
CA LYS A 86 -21.58 -34.59 23.54
C LYS A 86 -22.95 -34.87 24.15
N ILE A 87 -23.86 -33.89 24.15
CA ILE A 87 -25.22 -34.07 24.68
C ILE A 87 -26.00 -35.10 23.87
N LYS A 88 -25.85 -35.08 22.53
CA LYS A 88 -26.46 -36.11 21.66
C LYS A 88 -25.97 -37.51 22.00
N GLN A 89 -24.66 -37.70 22.19
CA GLN A 89 -24.12 -39.00 22.60
C GLN A 89 -24.70 -39.49 23.93
N VAL A 90 -24.86 -38.61 24.92
CA VAL A 90 -25.48 -38.95 26.21
C VAL A 90 -26.97 -39.27 26.04
N SER A 91 -27.68 -38.51 25.20
CA SER A 91 -29.09 -38.77 24.87
C SER A 91 -29.27 -40.11 24.14
N ASP A 92 -28.37 -40.46 23.22
CA ASP A 92 -28.41 -41.71 22.48
C ASP A 92 -28.12 -42.91 23.39
N ALA A 93 -27.26 -42.73 24.40
CA ALA A 93 -26.97 -43.76 25.41
C ALA A 93 -28.15 -44.09 26.34
N LEU A 94 -29.09 -43.15 26.53
CA LEU A 94 -30.34 -43.40 27.25
C LEU A 94 -31.35 -44.23 26.45
N GLY A 95 -31.15 -44.35 25.14
CA GLY A 95 -32.00 -45.15 24.26
C GLY A 95 -33.33 -44.48 23.87
N PRO A 96 -34.03 -45.07 22.88
CA PRO A 96 -35.31 -44.55 22.42
C PRO A 96 -36.35 -44.54 23.55
N PRO A 97 -37.34 -43.62 23.50
CA PRO A 97 -38.44 -43.64 24.45
C PRO A 97 -39.17 -44.99 24.43
N PRO A 98 -39.77 -45.42 25.55
CA PRO A 98 -40.55 -46.65 25.58
C PRO A 98 -41.67 -46.57 24.55
N ALA A 99 -41.92 -47.67 23.83
CA ALA A 99 -43.06 -47.76 22.92
C ALA A 99 -44.38 -47.53 23.67
N GLU A 100 -45.39 -46.97 23.01
CA GLU A 100 -46.74 -46.82 23.58
C GLU A 100 -47.24 -48.16 24.13
N GLY A 101 -47.39 -48.25 25.46
CA GLY A 101 -47.82 -49.46 26.17
C GLY A 101 -46.73 -50.20 26.97
N ALA A 102 -45.47 -49.77 26.93
CA ALA A 102 -44.41 -50.30 27.79
C ALA A 102 -44.51 -49.77 29.24
N PRO A 103 -43.89 -50.43 30.24
CA PRO A 103 -43.87 -49.94 31.63
C PRO A 103 -43.34 -48.50 31.68
N PRO A 104 -43.97 -47.61 32.46
CA PRO A 104 -43.52 -46.22 32.56
C PRO A 104 -42.06 -46.15 33.04
N GLU A 105 -41.26 -45.28 32.41
CA GLU A 105 -39.89 -45.00 32.88
C GLU A 105 -39.92 -44.53 34.34
N THR A 106 -38.84 -44.77 35.07
CA THR A 106 -38.70 -44.21 36.41
C THR A 106 -38.73 -42.68 36.33
N ALA A 107 -39.30 -42.02 37.34
CA ALA A 107 -39.44 -40.57 37.36
C ALA A 107 -38.08 -39.83 37.16
N ASP A 108 -36.99 -40.47 37.58
CA ASP A 108 -35.63 -39.94 37.42
C ASP A 108 -35.15 -39.98 35.96
N VAL A 109 -35.43 -41.07 35.22
CA VAL A 109 -35.06 -41.20 33.79
C VAL A 109 -35.86 -40.22 32.94
N THR A 110 -37.16 -40.05 33.22
CA THR A 110 -38.01 -39.06 32.52
C THR A 110 -37.48 -37.63 32.73
N LYS A 111 -37.11 -37.27 33.97
CA LYS A 111 -36.51 -35.96 34.27
C LYS A 111 -35.19 -35.76 33.54
N GLN A 112 -34.33 -36.78 33.51
CA GLN A 112 -33.04 -36.71 32.84
C GLN A 112 -33.20 -36.57 31.31
N ARG A 113 -34.16 -37.31 30.71
CA ARG A 113 -34.52 -37.18 29.29
C ARG A 113 -35.00 -35.77 28.94
N GLN A 114 -35.84 -35.17 29.80
CA GLN A 114 -36.34 -33.81 29.59
C GLN A 114 -35.23 -32.76 29.70
N GLN A 115 -34.34 -32.88 30.69
CA GLN A 115 -33.18 -31.99 30.84
C GLN A 115 -32.24 -32.04 29.62
N LEU A 116 -32.01 -33.23 29.06
CA LEU A 116 -31.20 -33.39 27.85
C LEU A 116 -31.88 -32.81 26.61
N ALA A 117 -33.20 -32.97 26.47
CA ALA A 117 -33.96 -32.37 25.38
C ALA A 117 -33.90 -30.83 25.43
N ASP A 118 -34.05 -30.25 26.62
CA ASP A 118 -33.94 -28.80 26.82
C ASP A 118 -32.52 -28.30 26.49
N ALA A 119 -31.49 -29.05 26.91
CA ALA A 119 -30.10 -28.72 26.59
C ALA A 119 -29.82 -28.81 25.09
N LEU A 120 -30.35 -29.82 24.38
CA LEU A 120 -30.23 -29.95 22.93
C LEU A 120 -30.86 -28.76 22.20
N ALA A 121 -32.09 -28.39 22.54
CA ALA A 121 -32.76 -27.23 21.96
C ALA A 121 -32.00 -25.93 22.23
N LYS A 122 -31.46 -25.77 23.43
CA LYS A 122 -30.66 -24.60 23.82
C LYS A 122 -29.39 -24.46 22.98
N TYR A 123 -28.56 -25.49 22.89
CA TYR A 123 -27.31 -25.43 22.13
C TYR A 123 -27.54 -25.38 20.62
N ASP A 124 -28.59 -26.02 20.10
CA ASP A 124 -28.96 -25.90 18.68
C ASP A 124 -29.35 -24.45 18.34
N GLY A 125 -30.11 -23.80 19.24
CA GLY A 125 -30.43 -22.37 19.14
C GLY A 125 -29.18 -21.49 19.12
N GLN A 126 -28.19 -21.77 19.98
CA GLN A 126 -26.93 -21.02 20.02
C GLN A 126 -26.13 -21.14 18.72
N VAL A 127 -26.02 -22.36 18.17
CA VAL A 127 -25.36 -22.59 16.87
C VAL A 127 -26.01 -21.75 15.78
N ARG A 128 -27.35 -21.82 15.67
CA ARG A 128 -28.08 -21.06 14.64
C ARG A 128 -27.94 -19.55 14.79
N GLN A 129 -27.98 -19.04 16.03
CA GLN A 129 -27.81 -17.61 16.28
C GLN A 129 -26.41 -17.14 15.90
N ALA A 130 -25.36 -17.89 16.29
CA ALA A 130 -23.99 -17.56 15.95
C ALA A 130 -23.72 -17.62 14.43
N GLU A 131 -24.25 -18.64 13.75
CA GLU A 131 -24.18 -18.75 12.28
C GLU A 131 -24.91 -17.61 11.56
N ALA A 132 -26.05 -17.17 12.09
CA ALA A 132 -26.78 -16.04 11.54
C ALA A 132 -25.96 -14.74 11.63
N ILE A 133 -25.33 -14.48 12.79
CA ILE A 133 -24.44 -13.33 12.98
C ILE A 133 -23.26 -13.39 12.01
N ARG A 134 -22.60 -14.55 11.90
CA ARG A 134 -21.49 -14.76 10.98
C ARG A 134 -21.89 -14.46 9.54
N THR A 135 -23.04 -14.97 9.11
CA THR A 135 -23.56 -14.77 7.75
C THR A 135 -23.86 -13.30 7.49
N GLN A 136 -24.49 -12.60 8.43
CA GLN A 136 -24.75 -11.16 8.32
C GLN A 136 -23.45 -10.36 8.22
N ALA A 137 -22.44 -10.71 9.02
CA ALA A 137 -21.14 -10.06 9.02
C ALA A 137 -20.41 -10.27 7.68
N GLN A 138 -20.43 -11.48 7.12
CA GLN A 138 -19.84 -11.80 5.82
C GLN A 138 -20.52 -11.04 4.67
N LEU A 139 -21.85 -10.94 4.69
CA LEU A 139 -22.59 -10.15 3.70
C LEU A 139 -22.24 -8.66 3.80
N LEU A 140 -22.13 -8.12 5.01
CA LEU A 140 -21.69 -6.74 5.21
C LEU A 140 -20.26 -6.51 4.68
N GLN A 141 -19.36 -7.47 4.89
CA GLN A 141 -17.99 -7.38 4.39
C GLN A 141 -17.94 -7.34 2.86
N GLN A 142 -18.67 -8.25 2.21
CA GLN A 142 -18.73 -8.32 0.74
C GLN A 142 -19.29 -7.03 0.12
N THR A 143 -20.35 -6.49 0.71
CA THR A 143 -20.96 -5.24 0.25
C THR A 143 -20.05 -4.03 0.47
N ALA A 144 -19.35 -3.96 1.60
CA ALA A 144 -18.37 -2.91 1.88
C ALA A 144 -17.15 -2.98 0.95
N ASP A 145 -16.63 -4.18 0.68
CA ASP A 145 -15.51 -4.39 -0.25
C ASP A 145 -15.90 -3.98 -1.68
N ALA A 146 -17.09 -4.37 -2.15
CA ALA A 146 -17.60 -3.98 -3.47
C ALA A 146 -17.76 -2.45 -3.60
N ALA A 147 -18.34 -1.80 -2.60
CA ALA A 147 -18.49 -0.34 -2.58
C ALA A 147 -17.14 0.39 -2.64
N ARG A 148 -16.12 -0.13 -1.96
CA ARG A 148 -14.76 0.44 -1.96
C ARG A 148 -14.08 0.30 -3.32
N VAL A 149 -14.21 -0.85 -3.97
CA VAL A 149 -13.69 -1.05 -5.33
C VAL A 149 -14.35 -0.08 -6.32
N ASP A 150 -15.66 0.15 -6.20
CA ASP A 150 -16.35 1.09 -7.07
C ASP A 150 -15.97 2.55 -6.79
N GLN A 151 -15.71 2.92 -5.53
CA GLN A 151 -15.16 4.23 -5.19
C GLN A 151 -13.76 4.41 -5.80
N PHE A 152 -12.89 3.43 -5.61
CA PHE A 152 -11.55 3.45 -6.19
C PHE A 152 -11.56 3.57 -7.72
N ARG A 153 -12.47 2.86 -8.39
CA ARG A 153 -12.67 3.00 -9.85
C ARG A 153 -13.11 4.41 -10.24
N ARG A 154 -14.01 5.04 -9.48
CA ARG A 154 -14.42 6.43 -9.73
C ARG A 154 -13.24 7.38 -9.56
N ASP A 155 -12.44 7.20 -8.51
CA ASP A 155 -11.28 8.05 -8.22
C ASP A 155 -10.22 7.92 -9.31
N LEU A 156 -9.96 6.72 -9.84
CA LEU A 156 -9.06 6.51 -11.00
C LEU A 156 -9.56 7.18 -12.29
N LEU A 157 -10.87 7.33 -12.44
CA LEU A 157 -11.49 7.97 -13.62
C LEU A 157 -11.61 9.49 -13.45
N THR A 158 -11.32 10.04 -12.27
CA THR A 158 -11.20 11.49 -12.09
C THR A 158 -9.86 11.98 -12.62
N VAL A 159 -9.89 13.10 -13.36
CA VAL A 159 -8.68 13.70 -13.94
C VAL A 159 -7.72 14.07 -12.80
N ALA A 160 -6.58 13.39 -12.75
CA ALA A 160 -5.55 13.68 -11.77
C ALA A 160 -5.11 15.15 -11.90
N PRO A 161 -4.98 15.90 -10.79
CA PRO A 161 -4.47 17.26 -10.83
C PRO A 161 -3.07 17.27 -11.45
N ALA A 162 -2.75 18.34 -12.19
CA ALA A 162 -1.48 18.45 -12.90
C ALA A 162 -0.29 18.16 -11.97
N ALA A 163 0.68 17.35 -12.43
CA ALA A 163 1.85 16.96 -11.64
C ALA A 163 2.70 18.14 -11.13
N PHE A 164 2.49 19.34 -11.70
CA PHE A 164 3.17 20.58 -11.32
C PHE A 164 2.39 21.46 -10.33
N ASP A 165 1.19 21.08 -9.90
CA ASP A 165 0.45 21.83 -8.87
C ASP A 165 0.99 21.47 -7.47
N PRO A 166 1.44 22.45 -6.66
CA PRO A 166 1.89 22.22 -5.28
C PRO A 166 0.87 21.46 -4.42
N LYS A 167 -0.44 21.59 -4.71
CA LYS A 167 -1.52 20.89 -3.98
C LYS A 167 -1.55 19.38 -4.23
N THR A 168 -0.94 18.91 -5.31
CA THR A 168 -0.78 17.48 -5.61
C THR A 168 0.23 16.81 -4.68
N TRP A 169 1.16 17.59 -4.12
CA TRP A 169 2.24 17.13 -3.25
C TRP A 169 1.94 17.32 -1.76
N THR A 170 0.92 18.11 -1.39
CA THR A 170 0.50 18.26 0.02
C THR A 170 -0.03 16.98 0.68
N PRO A 171 -0.73 16.05 -0.02
CA PRO A 171 -1.20 14.81 0.61
C PRO A 171 -0.20 13.64 0.48
N ILE A 172 1.09 13.87 0.22
CA ILE A 172 2.05 12.75 0.28
C ILE A 172 2.11 12.29 1.75
N PRO A 173 1.78 11.03 2.06
CA PRO A 173 1.78 10.53 3.43
C PRO A 173 3.16 10.65 4.08
N ASP A 174 3.24 10.45 5.40
CA ASP A 174 4.49 10.37 6.20
C ASP A 174 5.56 9.42 5.62
N GLN A 175 5.19 8.58 4.65
CA GLN A 175 6.11 7.79 3.84
C GLN A 175 7.08 8.65 2.99
N ALA A 176 6.79 9.92 2.69
CA ALA A 176 7.79 10.84 2.15
C ALA A 176 8.97 10.99 3.12
N GLY A 177 8.68 11.11 4.42
CA GLY A 177 9.69 11.10 5.48
C GLY A 177 10.49 9.80 5.48
N TYR A 178 9.83 8.65 5.28
CA TYR A 178 10.51 7.36 5.13
C TYR A 178 11.43 7.32 3.89
N LEU A 179 10.98 7.82 2.74
CA LEU A 179 11.80 7.88 1.52
C LEU A 179 12.99 8.83 1.68
N VAL A 180 12.79 9.99 2.30
CA VAL A 180 13.85 10.97 2.60
C VAL A 180 14.86 10.39 3.59
N THR A 181 14.37 9.75 4.67
CA THR A 181 15.23 9.10 5.65
C THR A 181 16.03 7.98 4.99
N ARG A 182 15.40 7.15 4.14
CA ARG A 182 16.07 6.06 3.41
C ARG A 182 17.04 6.56 2.34
N LEU A 183 16.78 7.72 1.75
CA LEU A 183 17.69 8.40 0.83
C LEU A 183 18.93 8.94 1.56
N LEU A 184 18.77 9.44 2.78
CA LEU A 184 19.83 10.06 3.58
C LEU A 184 20.58 9.07 4.48
N LEU A 185 19.99 7.92 4.81
CA LEU A 185 20.57 6.87 5.68
C LEU A 185 21.99 6.45 5.25
N PRO A 186 22.27 6.19 3.94
CA PRO A 186 23.60 5.81 3.50
C PRO A 186 24.66 6.90 3.74
N PHE A 187 24.23 8.17 3.75
CA PHE A 187 25.13 9.29 4.01
C PHE A 187 25.42 9.47 5.51
N GLN A 188 24.44 9.20 6.37
CA GLN A 188 24.58 9.32 7.83
C GLN A 188 25.45 8.20 8.42
N ASP A 189 25.23 6.94 7.99
CA ASP A 189 26.00 5.79 8.48
C ASP A 189 27.50 5.90 8.16
N GLN A 190 27.84 6.54 7.06
CA GLN A 190 29.22 6.68 6.60
C GLN A 190 29.96 7.90 7.19
N LEU A 191 29.22 8.85 7.78
CA LEU A 191 29.76 10.01 8.52
C LEU A 191 29.87 9.76 10.04
N GLY A 192 29.47 8.57 10.52
CA GLY A 192 29.58 8.18 11.92
C GLY A 192 31.03 8.13 12.42
N PRO A 193 31.28 8.21 13.74
CA PRO A 193 32.60 8.40 14.36
C PRO A 193 33.57 7.19 14.28
N GLY A 194 33.35 6.26 13.34
CA GLY A 194 34.23 5.11 13.11
C GLY A 194 35.41 5.47 12.22
N TRP A 195 36.64 5.32 12.74
CA TRP A 195 37.88 5.68 12.03
C TRP A 195 38.30 4.66 10.95
N ASP A 196 37.66 3.50 10.89
CA ASP A 196 38.01 2.40 9.96
C ASP A 196 37.71 2.72 8.48
N GLY A 197 36.88 3.73 8.21
CA GLY A 197 36.47 4.13 6.85
C GLY A 197 37.21 5.34 6.27
N VAL A 198 38.02 6.06 7.06
CA VAL A 198 38.59 7.37 6.66
C VAL A 198 39.53 7.23 5.46
N GLY A 199 40.32 6.14 5.40
CA GLY A 199 41.23 5.88 4.27
C GLY A 199 40.50 5.62 2.95
N GLU A 200 39.38 4.88 2.99
CA GLU A 200 38.56 4.58 1.82
C GLU A 200 37.82 5.82 1.31
N ILE A 201 37.30 6.64 2.24
CA ILE A 201 36.65 7.91 1.94
C ILE A 201 37.66 8.90 1.34
N ALA A 202 38.84 9.05 1.95
CA ALA A 202 39.91 9.92 1.45
C ALA A 202 40.38 9.50 0.06
N ARG A 203 40.54 8.19 -0.20
CA ARG A 203 40.90 7.64 -1.52
C ARG A 203 39.86 8.00 -2.60
N ARG A 204 38.57 7.92 -2.27
CA ARG A 204 37.46 8.24 -3.20
C ARG A 204 37.33 9.73 -3.45
N ILE A 205 37.48 10.57 -2.41
CA ILE A 205 37.53 12.04 -2.55
C ILE A 205 38.72 12.44 -3.42
N LEU A 206 39.90 11.86 -3.16
CA LEU A 206 41.10 12.09 -3.97
C LEU A 206 40.88 11.69 -5.42
N PHE A 207 40.27 10.53 -5.67
CA PHE A 207 39.94 10.08 -7.04
C PHE A 207 38.96 11.04 -7.73
N ALA A 208 37.89 11.46 -7.07
CA ALA A 208 36.95 12.45 -7.61
C ALA A 208 37.64 13.78 -7.92
N ALA A 209 38.48 14.28 -7.00
CA ALA A 209 39.25 15.50 -7.19
C ALA A 209 40.23 15.40 -8.37
N VAL A 210 40.89 14.24 -8.55
CA VAL A 210 41.78 13.97 -9.68
C VAL A 210 41.01 13.93 -11.00
N VAL A 211 39.88 13.23 -11.08
CA VAL A 211 39.07 13.17 -12.30
C VAL A 211 38.52 14.55 -12.67
N LEU A 212 38.02 15.30 -11.68
CA LEU A 212 37.55 16.67 -11.90
C LEU A 212 38.70 17.60 -12.33
N GLY A 213 39.87 17.47 -11.71
CA GLY A 213 41.07 18.23 -12.04
C GLY A 213 41.59 17.95 -13.45
N ILE A 214 41.68 16.67 -13.85
CA ILE A 214 42.07 16.25 -15.20
C ILE A 214 41.04 16.75 -16.22
N GLY A 215 39.74 16.59 -15.94
CA GLY A 215 38.68 17.10 -16.82
C GLY A 215 38.74 18.61 -17.01
N TRP A 216 38.96 19.36 -15.92
CA TRP A 216 39.13 20.82 -15.99
C TRP A 216 40.40 21.23 -16.74
N LEU A 217 41.52 20.54 -16.53
CA LEU A 217 42.78 20.84 -17.20
C LEU A 217 42.71 20.49 -18.69
N ALA A 218 42.11 19.36 -19.05
CA ALA A 218 41.85 18.96 -20.44
C ALA A 218 40.92 19.96 -21.13
N ARG A 219 39.85 20.42 -20.46
CA ARG A 219 38.98 21.50 -20.95
C ARG A 219 39.77 22.78 -21.20
N ARG A 220 40.58 23.22 -20.23
CA ARG A 220 41.40 24.45 -20.33
C ARG A 220 42.46 24.33 -21.42
N TRP A 221 43.08 23.18 -21.58
CA TRP A 221 44.10 22.93 -22.61
C TRP A 221 43.47 22.90 -24.01
N LEU A 222 42.33 22.21 -24.18
CA LEU A 222 41.63 22.09 -25.45
C LEU A 222 41.11 23.47 -25.92
N LEU A 223 40.52 24.25 -25.01
CA LEU A 223 40.08 25.62 -25.30
C LEU A 223 41.25 26.58 -25.55
N ARG A 224 42.41 26.42 -24.90
CA ARG A 224 43.59 27.26 -25.16
C ARG A 224 44.31 26.91 -26.45
N ARG A 225 44.36 25.63 -26.82
CA ARG A 225 45.09 25.16 -28.01
C ARG A 225 44.26 25.28 -29.28
N PHE A 226 42.96 25.00 -29.21
CA PHE A 226 42.05 24.94 -30.36
C PHE A 226 40.82 25.84 -30.24
N GLY A 227 40.72 26.67 -29.20
CA GLY A 227 39.64 27.66 -29.09
C GLY A 227 39.74 28.76 -30.15
N ARG A 228 38.59 29.41 -30.41
CA ARG A 228 38.49 30.52 -31.37
C ARG A 228 39.52 31.59 -31.07
N ARG A 229 40.39 31.86 -32.05
CA ARG A 229 41.27 33.03 -32.03
C ARG A 229 40.52 34.18 -32.71
N PRO A 230 40.27 35.30 -32.03
CA PRO A 230 39.52 36.44 -32.60
C PRO A 230 40.23 37.16 -33.76
N SER A 231 41.46 36.77 -34.11
CA SER A 231 42.34 37.49 -35.03
C SER A 231 42.21 37.09 -36.51
N GLU A 232 41.31 36.17 -36.87
CA GLU A 232 41.14 35.71 -38.26
C GLU A 232 39.73 36.02 -38.77
N THR A 233 39.62 37.01 -39.66
CA THR A 233 38.37 37.54 -40.19
C THR A 233 37.71 36.67 -41.27
N VAL A 234 38.40 35.66 -41.84
CA VAL A 234 37.80 34.67 -42.77
C VAL A 234 38.36 33.26 -42.54
N PRO A 235 37.73 32.44 -41.67
CA PRO A 235 38.22 31.10 -41.36
C PRO A 235 37.78 30.03 -42.39
N THR A 236 38.74 29.24 -42.88
CA THR A 236 38.58 28.07 -43.75
C THR A 236 37.60 27.02 -43.17
N LEU A 237 36.77 26.36 -44.01
CA LEU A 237 35.75 25.37 -43.61
C LEU A 237 36.26 24.30 -42.61
N ARG A 238 37.49 23.80 -42.81
CA ARG A 238 38.12 22.81 -41.90
C ARG A 238 38.34 23.35 -40.49
N ARG A 239 38.65 24.64 -40.33
CA ARG A 239 38.82 25.27 -39.01
C ARG A 239 37.47 25.54 -38.33
N ARG A 240 36.41 25.80 -39.09
CA ARG A 240 35.04 25.93 -38.56
C ARG A 240 34.54 24.60 -37.99
N VAL A 241 34.70 23.51 -38.74
CA VAL A 241 34.35 22.15 -38.29
C VAL A 241 35.21 21.74 -37.08
N ALA A 242 36.51 22.01 -37.10
CA ALA A 242 37.38 21.72 -35.96
C ALA A 242 37.00 22.53 -34.70
N ALA A 243 36.64 23.81 -34.83
CA ALA A 243 36.21 24.63 -33.70
C ALA A 243 34.84 24.20 -33.15
N ALA A 244 33.90 23.80 -34.01
CA ALA A 244 32.61 23.24 -33.60
C ALA A 244 32.77 21.87 -32.90
N LEU A 245 33.65 21.00 -33.42
CA LEU A 245 33.99 19.72 -32.77
C LEU A 245 34.68 19.94 -31.43
N VAL A 246 35.58 20.92 -31.32
CA VAL A 246 36.22 21.26 -30.06
C VAL A 246 35.22 21.84 -29.05
N HIS A 247 34.25 22.64 -29.51
CA HIS A 247 33.22 23.19 -28.65
C HIS A 247 32.23 22.11 -28.14
N THR A 248 31.79 21.19 -29.01
CA THR A 248 30.95 20.04 -28.62
C THR A 248 31.65 19.11 -27.64
N VAL A 249 32.94 18.85 -27.86
CA VAL A 249 33.73 18.03 -26.94
C VAL A 249 33.92 18.76 -25.60
N ALA A 250 34.23 20.06 -25.63
CA ALA A 250 34.49 20.85 -24.41
C ALA A 250 33.23 21.15 -23.58
N HIS A 251 32.05 21.26 -24.19
CA HIS A 251 30.80 21.63 -23.51
C HIS A 251 29.78 20.49 -23.41
N GLY A 252 29.94 19.42 -24.18
CA GLY A 252 29.08 18.23 -24.11
C GLY A 252 29.80 17.05 -23.48
N VAL A 253 30.81 16.53 -24.18
CA VAL A 253 31.45 15.25 -23.82
C VAL A 253 32.22 15.33 -22.50
N LEU A 254 33.01 16.39 -22.28
CA LEU A 254 33.77 16.55 -21.04
C LEU A 254 32.88 16.68 -19.80
N PRO A 255 31.86 17.58 -19.77
CA PRO A 255 30.93 17.65 -18.65
C PRO A 255 30.16 16.34 -18.42
N ALA A 256 29.72 15.66 -19.48
CA ALA A 256 29.05 14.36 -19.39
C ALA A 256 29.96 13.26 -18.79
N MET A 257 31.24 13.23 -19.17
CA MET A 257 32.22 12.32 -18.59
C MET A 257 32.49 12.64 -17.11
N MET A 258 32.53 13.92 -16.75
CA MET A 258 32.71 14.36 -15.36
C MET A 258 31.49 14.00 -14.50
N THR A 259 30.26 14.20 -14.99
CA THR A 259 29.04 13.80 -14.25
C THR A 259 28.96 12.29 -14.08
N LEU A 260 29.30 11.51 -15.11
CA LEU A 260 29.30 10.05 -15.03
C LEU A 260 30.38 9.55 -14.05
N ALA A 261 31.58 10.13 -14.07
CA ALA A 261 32.64 9.76 -13.13
C ALA A 261 32.25 10.07 -11.68
N VAL A 262 31.65 11.24 -11.42
CA VAL A 262 31.11 11.58 -10.10
C VAL A 262 30.00 10.62 -9.70
N ALA A 263 29.08 10.28 -10.62
CA ALA A 263 28.02 9.32 -10.35
C ALA A 263 28.55 7.91 -10.01
N ILE A 264 29.64 7.46 -10.66
CA ILE A 264 30.30 6.19 -10.34
C ILE A 264 30.91 6.24 -8.93
N VAL A 265 31.57 7.34 -8.58
CA VAL A 265 32.13 7.52 -7.22
C VAL A 265 31.02 7.54 -6.16
N CYS A 266 29.93 8.26 -6.42
CA CYS A 266 28.76 8.32 -5.55
C CYS A 266 28.07 6.95 -5.42
N ALA A 267 27.92 6.20 -6.53
CA ALA A 267 27.36 4.85 -6.50
C ALA A 267 28.23 3.89 -5.68
N GLY A 268 29.56 3.99 -5.81
CA GLY A 268 30.48 3.26 -4.95
C GLY A 268 30.32 3.63 -3.48
N TRP A 269 30.05 4.90 -3.18
CA TRP A 269 29.78 5.41 -1.82
C TRP A 269 28.53 4.77 -1.19
N LEU A 270 27.47 4.58 -1.98
CA LEU A 270 26.23 3.94 -1.54
C LEU A 270 26.41 2.44 -1.23
N GLY A 271 27.29 1.76 -1.97
CA GLY A 271 27.56 0.32 -1.85
C GLY A 271 26.37 -0.56 -2.25
N ASP A 272 26.55 -1.89 -2.27
CA ASP A 272 25.49 -2.84 -2.65
C ASP A 272 24.55 -3.17 -1.48
N ARG A 273 24.06 -2.15 -0.76
CA ARG A 273 23.15 -2.34 0.38
C ARG A 273 21.69 -2.22 -0.07
N PRO A 274 20.76 -3.04 0.46
CA PRO A 274 19.35 -2.97 0.11
C PRO A 274 18.69 -1.63 0.50
N ALA A 275 19.27 -0.91 1.47
CA ALA A 275 18.85 0.44 1.85
C ALA A 275 19.17 1.49 0.76
N SER A 276 20.25 1.30 0.00
CA SER A 276 20.78 2.27 -0.96
C SER A 276 20.17 2.18 -2.36
N TYR A 277 19.34 1.17 -2.64
CA TYR A 277 18.80 0.90 -3.98
C TYR A 277 17.99 2.07 -4.55
N VAL A 278 17.17 2.73 -3.71
CA VAL A 278 16.39 3.92 -4.09
C VAL A 278 17.32 5.08 -4.44
N ALA A 279 18.35 5.31 -3.63
CA ALA A 279 19.32 6.37 -3.85
C ALA A 279 20.16 6.11 -5.13
N LEU A 280 20.49 4.84 -5.44
CA LEU A 280 21.16 4.45 -6.69
C LEU A 280 20.28 4.70 -7.93
N ILE A 281 18.98 4.42 -7.85
CA ILE A 281 18.04 4.70 -8.95
C ILE A 281 17.97 6.21 -9.21
N VAL A 282 17.75 7.01 -8.16
CA VAL A 282 17.68 8.47 -8.27
C VAL A 282 18.98 9.05 -8.84
N LEU A 283 20.13 8.59 -8.35
CA LEU A 283 21.44 8.99 -8.85
C LEU A 283 21.62 8.67 -10.34
N ARG A 284 21.22 7.47 -10.78
CA ARG A 284 21.30 7.06 -12.19
C ARG A 284 20.40 7.93 -13.08
N VAL A 285 19.16 8.18 -12.67
CA VAL A 285 18.21 9.00 -13.43
C VAL A 285 18.72 10.43 -13.57
N LEU A 286 19.22 11.03 -12.48
CA LEU A 286 19.80 12.37 -12.50
C LEU A 286 21.06 12.45 -13.36
N ALA A 287 21.97 11.46 -13.24
CA ALA A 287 23.20 11.43 -14.01
C ALA A 287 22.93 11.33 -15.52
N TRP A 288 22.06 10.40 -15.94
CA TRP A 288 21.67 10.27 -17.35
C TRP A 288 20.90 11.48 -17.87
N GLY A 289 20.02 12.07 -17.04
CA GLY A 289 19.33 13.32 -17.38
C GLY A 289 20.30 14.48 -17.63
N MET A 290 21.29 14.68 -16.75
CA MET A 290 22.33 15.70 -16.94
C MET A 290 23.18 15.44 -18.17
N VAL A 291 23.60 14.19 -18.40
CA VAL A 291 24.35 13.80 -19.62
C VAL A 291 23.55 14.14 -20.87
N ALA A 292 22.25 13.81 -20.90
CA ALA A 292 21.37 14.14 -22.02
C ALA A 292 21.26 15.66 -22.23
N CYS A 293 21.12 16.45 -21.17
CA CYS A 293 21.11 17.92 -21.25
C CYS A 293 22.44 18.49 -21.78
N PHE A 294 23.59 17.96 -21.34
CA PHE A 294 24.91 18.41 -21.83
C PHE A 294 25.11 18.06 -23.30
N VAL A 295 24.73 16.86 -23.73
CA VAL A 295 24.82 16.44 -25.13
C VAL A 295 23.86 17.24 -26.01
N ALA A 296 22.62 17.44 -25.55
CA ALA A 296 21.63 18.23 -26.28
C ALA A 296 22.04 19.70 -26.40
N SER A 297 22.50 20.33 -25.31
CA SER A 297 22.99 21.71 -25.33
C SER A 297 24.23 21.85 -26.22
N ALA A 298 25.17 20.90 -26.16
CA ALA A 298 26.33 20.90 -27.05
C ALA A 298 25.94 20.75 -28.54
N ALA A 299 24.98 19.88 -28.84
CA ALA A 299 24.46 19.71 -30.20
C ALA A 299 23.77 20.99 -30.73
N ILE A 300 22.95 21.62 -29.89
CA ILE A 300 22.23 22.86 -30.21
C ILE A 300 23.22 24.03 -30.40
N SER A 301 24.18 24.19 -29.48
CA SER A 301 25.19 25.25 -29.57
C SER A 301 26.13 25.06 -30.76
N ALA A 302 26.44 23.82 -31.15
CA ALA A 302 27.25 23.54 -32.33
C ALA A 302 26.51 23.76 -33.65
N ALA A 303 25.19 23.54 -33.67
CA ALA A 303 24.36 23.79 -34.84
C ALA A 303 24.07 25.29 -35.02
N LEU A 304 23.72 26.00 -33.94
CA LEU A 304 23.18 27.37 -34.03
C LEU A 304 24.21 28.47 -33.73
N THR A 305 25.28 28.16 -33.01
CA THR A 305 26.40 29.06 -32.64
C THR A 305 25.97 30.53 -32.39
N PRO A 306 25.20 30.81 -31.32
CA PRO A 306 24.53 32.11 -31.14
C PRO A 306 25.48 33.30 -31.02
N ASP A 307 26.66 33.09 -30.42
CA ASP A 307 27.55 34.18 -29.98
C ASP A 307 28.57 34.62 -31.05
N ASP A 308 28.74 33.88 -32.15
CA ASP A 308 29.70 34.21 -33.22
C ASP A 308 29.08 33.97 -34.62
N PRO A 309 28.36 34.98 -35.17
CA PRO A 309 27.74 34.90 -36.49
C PRO A 309 28.66 34.47 -37.66
N PRO A 310 29.95 34.88 -37.75
CA PRO A 310 30.78 34.55 -38.91
C PRO A 310 31.26 33.08 -38.96
N TRP A 311 30.96 32.29 -37.92
CA TRP A 311 31.38 30.90 -37.80
C TRP A 311 30.24 29.88 -37.85
N ARG A 312 29.03 30.32 -38.20
CA ARG A 312 27.90 29.42 -38.37
C ARG A 312 28.20 28.40 -39.49
N LEU A 313 27.75 27.17 -39.27
CA LEU A 313 27.81 26.08 -40.24
C LEU A 313 26.59 26.09 -41.18
N ILE A 314 25.55 26.86 -40.83
CA ILE A 314 24.30 27.09 -41.57
C ILE A 314 24.10 28.59 -41.74
#